data_AF-A0A705LUW7-F1
#
_entry.id   AF-A0A705LUW7-F1
#
_cell.length_a   1.000
_cell.length_b   1.000
_cell.length_c   1.000
_cell.angle_alpha   90.00
_cell.angle_beta   90.00
_cell.angle_gamma   90.00
#
_symmetry.space_group_name_H-M   'P 1'
#
loop_
_entity.id
_entity.type
_entity.pdbx_description
1 polymer ?
#
loop_
_entity_poly.entity_id
_entity_poly.type
_entity_poly.pdbx_seq_one_letter_code
_entity_poly.pdbx_strand_id
1 'polypeptide(L)'
;MLLVSNAMSGVTDLRELSIHIIEMVIEETDVGISWIVRLCALFTTLGALFLYTNKRVLSCLLMTMSGGVALATLAWGGHAVMHDGLHYYLHLLSDLTHLGAAGTWTGALVAFAILLMRRNAHNAQSVIVISDSLAKFATAGTVIVVALILSALVNYLYIAEGNLTPLFNSSWGGILLA
;
A
#
# COMPACT_ATOMS: atom_id res chain seq x y z
N MET A 1 -6.19 0.34 -15.41
CA MET A 1 -6.99 1.19 -16.31
C MET A 1 -7.61 0.38 -17.42
N LEU A 2 -6.87 -0.22 -18.35
CA LEU A 2 -7.45 -1.06 -19.42
C LEU A 2 -8.50 -2.09 -18.95
N LEU A 3 -8.21 -2.85 -17.88
CA LEU A 3 -9.15 -3.84 -17.36
C LEU A 3 -10.40 -3.21 -16.71
N VAL A 4 -10.24 -2.06 -16.05
CA VAL A 4 -11.33 -1.30 -15.43
C VAL A 4 -12.21 -0.67 -16.52
N SER A 5 -11.59 -0.06 -17.53
CA SER A 5 -12.29 0.50 -18.69
C SER A 5 -13.03 -0.58 -19.48
N ASN A 6 -12.45 -1.77 -19.66
CA ASN A 6 -13.15 -2.92 -20.24
C ASN A 6 -14.37 -3.32 -19.38
N ALA A 7 -14.17 -3.52 -18.07
CA ALA A 7 -15.27 -3.90 -17.16
C ALA A 7 -16.42 -2.88 -17.14
N MET A 8 -16.12 -1.58 -17.22
CA MET A 8 -17.13 -0.50 -17.22
C MET A 8 -17.78 -0.26 -18.59
N SER A 9 -17.10 -0.57 -19.68
CA SER A 9 -17.63 -0.41 -21.04
C SER A 9 -18.55 -1.54 -21.48
N GLY A 10 -18.44 -2.71 -20.87
CA GLY A 10 -19.24 -3.89 -21.21
C GLY A 10 -18.88 -4.55 -22.54
N VAL A 11 -17.79 -4.14 -23.20
CA VAL A 11 -17.29 -4.82 -24.41
C VAL A 11 -16.53 -6.10 -24.06
N THR A 12 -16.71 -7.14 -24.88
CA THR A 12 -16.08 -8.45 -24.63
C THR A 12 -14.66 -8.56 -25.15
N ASP A 13 -14.26 -7.71 -26.11
CA ASP A 13 -12.91 -7.67 -26.67
C ASP A 13 -12.20 -6.34 -26.34
N LEU A 14 -10.95 -6.43 -25.88
CA LEU A 14 -10.09 -5.28 -25.61
C LEU A 14 -9.80 -4.44 -26.86
N ARG A 15 -9.92 -5.04 -28.05
CA ARG A 15 -9.70 -4.35 -29.33
C ARG A 15 -10.81 -3.36 -29.67
N GLU A 16 -11.99 -3.54 -29.09
CA GLU A 16 -13.14 -2.65 -29.27
C GLU A 16 -13.15 -1.49 -28.28
N LEU A 17 -12.22 -1.50 -27.32
CA LEU A 17 -12.09 -0.46 -26.32
C LEU A 17 -11.56 0.83 -26.96
N SER A 18 -12.43 1.83 -27.11
CA SER A 18 -12.06 3.11 -27.67
C SER A 18 -11.26 3.96 -26.68
N ILE A 19 -10.40 4.83 -27.20
CA ILE A 19 -9.63 5.79 -26.39
C ILE A 19 -10.57 6.69 -25.57
N HIS A 20 -11.73 7.03 -26.13
CA HIS A 20 -12.73 7.86 -25.46
C HIS A 20 -13.27 7.22 -24.16
N ILE A 21 -13.46 5.90 -24.13
CA ILE A 21 -13.91 5.22 -22.90
C ILE A 21 -12.79 5.22 -21.85
N ILE A 22 -11.53 5.09 -22.28
CA ILE A 22 -10.39 5.18 -21.36
C ILE A 22 -10.30 6.60 -20.78
N GLU A 23 -10.47 7.63 -21.60
CA GLU A 23 -10.49 9.04 -21.19
C GLU A 23 -11.62 9.31 -20.19
N MET A 24 -12.84 8.89 -20.50
CA MET A 24 -13.99 9.00 -19.60
C MET A 24 -13.72 8.34 -18.25
N VAL A 25 -13.19 7.11 -18.24
CA VAL A 25 -12.87 6.40 -16.99
C VAL A 25 -11.78 7.13 -16.20
N ILE A 26 -10.79 7.72 -16.88
CA ILE A 26 -9.71 8.45 -16.23
C ILE A 26 -10.19 9.76 -15.60
N GLU A 27 -11.04 10.52 -16.31
CA GLU A 27 -11.47 11.86 -15.90
C GLU A 27 -12.67 11.85 -14.96
N GLU A 28 -13.59 10.90 -15.14
CA GLU A 28 -14.89 10.90 -14.45
C GLU A 28 -14.95 9.93 -13.27
N THR A 29 -13.89 9.14 -13.01
CA THR A 29 -13.88 8.18 -11.90
C THR A 29 -12.75 8.44 -10.90
N ASP A 30 -13.04 8.22 -9.62
CA ASP A 30 -12.04 8.30 -8.55
C ASP A 30 -10.88 7.30 -8.75
N VAL A 31 -11.18 6.14 -9.35
CA VAL A 31 -10.18 5.12 -9.71
C VAL A 31 -9.23 5.66 -10.80
N GLY A 32 -9.77 6.39 -11.76
CA GLY A 32 -9.01 7.05 -12.82
C GLY A 32 -8.09 8.15 -12.30
N ILE A 33 -8.65 9.07 -11.51
CA ILE A 33 -7.92 10.19 -10.90
C ILE A 33 -6.82 9.67 -9.98
N SER A 34 -7.13 8.71 -9.10
CA SER A 34 -6.15 8.10 -8.18
C SER A 34 -5.01 7.41 -8.94
N TRP A 35 -5.26 6.85 -10.12
CA TRP A 35 -4.22 6.27 -10.97
C TRP A 35 -3.30 7.33 -11.58
N ILE A 36 -3.80 8.47 -12.04
CA ILE A 36 -2.97 9.59 -12.51
C ILE A 36 -2.08 10.08 -11.37
N VAL A 37 -2.68 10.36 -10.20
CA VAL A 37 -1.94 10.83 -9.02
C VAL A 37 -0.83 9.83 -8.65
N ARG A 38 -1.13 8.53 -8.71
CA ARG A 38 -0.12 7.48 -8.49
C ARG A 38 1.03 7.56 -9.48
N LEU A 39 0.75 7.71 -10.78
CA LEU A 39 1.81 7.82 -11.79
C LEU A 39 2.67 9.05 -11.55
N CYS A 40 2.08 10.22 -11.30
CA CYS A 40 2.81 11.43 -10.96
C CYS A 40 3.71 11.22 -9.73
N ALA A 41 3.20 10.54 -8.69
CA ALA A 41 3.95 10.24 -7.48
C ALA A 41 5.11 9.24 -7.75
N LEU A 42 4.90 8.23 -8.58
CA LEU A 42 5.94 7.27 -8.97
C LEU A 42 7.04 7.95 -9.82
N PHE A 43 6.68 8.80 -10.78
CA PHE A 43 7.65 9.59 -11.54
C PHE A 43 8.42 10.57 -10.65
N THR A 44 7.75 11.17 -9.66
CA THR A 44 8.42 12.00 -8.65
C THR A 44 9.44 11.19 -7.85
N THR A 45 9.09 9.95 -7.46
CA THR A 45 9.99 9.02 -6.76
C THR A 45 11.22 8.70 -7.60
N LEU A 46 11.02 8.42 -8.90
CA LEU A 46 12.11 8.14 -9.84
C LEU A 46 13.00 9.38 -10.04
N GLY A 47 12.40 10.56 -10.18
CA GLY A 47 13.10 11.84 -10.27
C GLY A 47 13.94 12.13 -9.02
N ALA A 48 13.39 11.87 -7.83
CA ALA A 48 14.07 12.05 -6.56
C ALA A 48 15.32 11.16 -6.42
N LEU A 49 15.37 10.02 -7.11
CA LEU A 49 16.54 9.13 -7.12
C LEU A 49 17.79 9.84 -7.67
N PHE A 50 17.63 10.70 -8.70
CA PHE A 50 18.73 11.47 -9.27
C PHE A 50 19.31 12.52 -8.31
N LEU A 51 18.52 12.95 -7.32
CA LEU A 51 18.97 13.89 -6.30
C LEU A 51 19.72 13.20 -5.14
N TYR A 52 19.73 11.87 -5.08
CA TYR A 52 20.26 11.12 -3.94
C TYR A 52 21.75 11.40 -3.67
N THR A 53 22.55 11.57 -4.71
CA THR A 53 24.00 11.80 -4.61
C THR A 53 24.35 13.20 -4.10
N ASN A 54 23.55 14.22 -4.42
CA ASN A 54 23.84 15.63 -4.11
C ASN A 54 23.01 16.16 -2.93
N LYS A 55 21.74 15.77 -2.82
CA LYS A 55 20.79 16.23 -1.80
C LYS A 55 20.08 15.05 -1.15
N ARG A 56 20.83 14.23 -0.42
CA ARG A 56 20.35 12.97 0.19
C ARG A 56 19.09 13.12 1.03
N VAL A 57 19.03 14.12 1.93
CA VAL A 57 17.86 14.32 2.82
C VAL A 57 16.61 14.66 2.01
N LEU A 58 16.73 15.57 1.04
CA LEU A 58 15.63 15.96 0.17
C LEU A 58 15.16 14.79 -0.70
N SER A 59 16.10 14.04 -1.26
CA SER A 59 15.81 12.83 -2.06
C SER A 59 15.03 11.81 -1.24
N CYS A 60 15.48 11.47 -0.02
CA CYS A 60 14.77 10.56 0.87
C CYS A 60 13.38 11.09 1.22
N LEU A 61 13.24 12.36 1.59
CA LEU A 61 11.94 12.96 1.91
C LEU A 61 10.97 12.87 0.73
N LEU A 62 11.42 13.24 -0.47
CA LEU A 62 10.60 13.17 -1.68
C LEU A 62 10.17 11.73 -1.95
N MET A 63 11.10 10.78 -1.94
CA MET A 63 10.80 9.36 -2.15
C MET A 63 9.81 8.81 -1.12
N THR A 64 9.96 9.15 0.16
CA THR A 64 9.04 8.71 1.22
C THR A 64 7.65 9.29 1.02
N MET A 65 7.54 10.59 0.76
CA MET A 65 6.25 11.25 0.58
C MET A 65 5.54 10.78 -0.70
N SER A 66 6.26 10.75 -1.83
CA SER A 66 5.68 10.32 -3.10
C SER A 66 5.39 8.82 -3.12
N GLY A 67 6.23 7.99 -2.50
CA GLY A 67 5.94 6.57 -2.29
C GLY A 67 4.71 6.36 -1.41
N GLY A 68 4.57 7.15 -0.34
CA GLY A 68 3.39 7.14 0.53
C GLY A 68 2.11 7.52 -0.21
N VAL A 69 2.14 8.58 -1.03
CA VAL A 69 1.01 8.97 -1.89
C VAL A 69 0.66 7.86 -2.89
N ALA A 70 1.67 7.27 -3.54
CA ALA A 70 1.46 6.19 -4.48
C ALA A 70 0.79 4.97 -3.81
N LEU A 71 1.19 4.63 -2.58
CA LEU A 71 0.52 3.58 -1.78
C LEU A 71 -0.91 3.97 -1.40
N ALA A 72 -1.13 5.20 -0.90
CA ALA A 72 -2.45 5.66 -0.47
C ALA A 72 -3.49 5.62 -1.60
N THR A 73 -3.09 5.95 -2.84
CA THR A 73 -3.97 5.91 -4.00
C THR A 73 -4.50 4.50 -4.33
N LEU A 74 -3.95 3.42 -3.74
CA LEU A 74 -4.51 2.06 -3.91
C LEU A 74 -5.85 1.89 -3.20
N ALA A 75 -6.11 2.64 -2.13
CA ALA A 75 -7.37 2.52 -1.37
C ALA A 75 -8.60 2.82 -2.24
N TRP A 76 -8.49 3.77 -3.17
CA TRP A 76 -9.56 4.11 -4.13
C TRP A 76 -9.77 3.07 -5.23
N GLY A 77 -8.91 2.07 -5.36
CA GLY A 77 -9.17 0.91 -6.23
C GLY A 77 -9.80 -0.27 -5.48
N GLY A 78 -10.04 -0.14 -4.18
CA GLY A 78 -10.50 -1.22 -3.29
C GLY A 78 -12.00 -1.24 -3.04
N HIS A 79 -12.42 -2.11 -2.13
CA HIS A 79 -13.83 -2.33 -1.76
C HIS A 79 -14.46 -1.17 -1.00
N ALA A 80 -13.66 -0.22 -0.48
CA ALA A 80 -14.16 0.96 0.19
C ALA A 80 -15.09 1.81 -0.69
N VAL A 81 -14.83 1.84 -2.01
CA VAL A 81 -15.62 2.61 -2.99
C VAL A 81 -17.00 1.99 -3.26
N MET A 82 -17.28 0.80 -2.73
CA MET A 82 -18.61 0.15 -2.85
C MET A 82 -19.62 0.64 -1.79
N HIS A 83 -19.17 1.41 -0.80
CA HIS A 83 -20.03 1.89 0.29
C HIS A 83 -20.31 3.38 0.14
N ASP A 84 -21.47 3.83 0.62
CA ASP A 84 -21.86 5.25 0.66
C ASP A 84 -21.77 5.84 2.07
N GLY A 85 -21.73 7.17 2.17
CA GLY A 85 -21.89 7.92 3.42
C GLY A 85 -20.77 7.67 4.44
N LEU A 86 -21.12 7.44 5.71
CA LEU A 86 -20.11 7.25 6.77
C LEU A 86 -19.29 5.95 6.58
N HIS A 87 -19.91 4.91 6.04
CA HIS A 87 -19.26 3.61 5.85
C HIS A 87 -18.15 3.67 4.79
N TYR A 88 -18.33 4.52 3.76
CA TYR A 88 -17.27 4.86 2.81
C TYR A 88 -16.00 5.36 3.53
N TYR A 89 -16.12 6.41 4.35
CA TYR A 89 -14.97 7.04 4.99
C TYR A 89 -14.28 6.12 6.00
N LEU A 90 -15.05 5.31 6.74
CA LEU A 90 -14.50 4.36 7.70
C LEU A 90 -13.71 3.24 7.00
N HIS A 91 -14.28 2.63 5.95
CA HIS A 91 -13.61 1.58 5.19
C HIS A 91 -12.38 2.14 4.47
N LEU A 92 -12.49 3.33 3.86
CA LEU A 92 -11.37 4.00 3.19
C LEU A 92 -10.23 4.34 4.16
N LEU A 93 -10.54 4.86 5.35
CA LEU A 93 -9.52 5.18 6.36
C LEU A 93 -8.84 3.90 6.86
N SER A 94 -9.60 2.82 6.99
CA SER A 94 -9.07 1.51 7.35
C SER A 94 -8.13 0.97 6.26
N ASP A 95 -8.51 1.05 4.98
CA ASP A 95 -7.66 0.69 3.84
C ASP A 95 -6.37 1.52 3.81
N LEU A 96 -6.45 2.84 4.00
CA LEU A 96 -5.28 3.72 4.05
C LEU A 96 -4.35 3.37 5.20
N THR A 97 -4.92 3.11 6.38
CA THR A 97 -4.16 2.69 7.57
C THR A 97 -3.49 1.35 7.33
N HIS A 98 -4.21 0.38 6.77
CA HIS A 98 -3.70 -0.95 6.47
C HIS A 98 -2.54 -0.90 5.47
N LEU A 99 -2.72 -0.20 4.34
CA LEU A 99 -1.71 -0.05 3.30
C LEU A 99 -0.48 0.71 3.82
N GLY A 100 -0.68 1.78 4.58
CA GLY A 100 0.41 2.55 5.18
C GLY A 100 1.22 1.71 6.18
N ALA A 101 0.54 0.95 7.05
CA ALA A 101 1.16 0.08 8.02
C ALA A 101 1.91 -1.08 7.32
N ALA A 102 1.29 -1.74 6.34
CA ALA A 102 1.90 -2.81 5.57
C ALA A 102 3.13 -2.35 4.77
N GLY A 103 3.03 -1.18 4.14
CA GLY A 103 4.14 -0.56 3.42
C GLY A 103 5.30 -0.20 4.34
N THR A 104 5.01 0.37 5.51
CA THR A 104 6.03 0.72 6.51
C THR A 104 6.71 -0.53 7.07
N TRP A 105 5.92 -1.55 7.42
CA TRP A 105 6.44 -2.83 7.93
C TRP A 105 7.37 -3.51 6.91
N THR A 106 6.90 -3.63 5.66
CA THR A 106 7.66 -4.25 4.57
C THR A 106 8.91 -3.45 4.25
N GLY A 107 8.82 -2.12 4.21
CA GLY A 107 9.96 -1.23 3.99
C GLY A 107 11.02 -1.37 5.07
N ALA A 108 10.61 -1.48 6.34
CA ALA A 108 11.53 -1.73 7.45
C ALA A 108 12.24 -3.08 7.31
N LEU A 109 11.51 -4.16 6.97
CA LEU A 109 12.12 -5.47 6.74
C LEU A 109 13.15 -5.46 5.60
N VAL A 110 12.83 -4.80 4.48
CA VAL A 110 13.78 -4.65 3.37
C VAL A 110 15.02 -3.86 3.81
N ALA A 111 14.84 -2.78 4.58
CA ALA A 111 15.96 -2.01 5.10
C ALA A 111 16.86 -2.85 6.03
N PHE A 112 16.27 -3.63 6.94
CA PHE A 112 17.02 -4.54 7.81
C PHE A 112 17.70 -5.67 7.03
N ALA A 113 17.05 -6.23 6.02
CA ALA A 113 17.64 -7.24 5.14
C ALA A 113 18.86 -6.68 4.39
N ILE A 114 18.76 -5.47 3.84
CA ILE A 114 19.90 -4.79 3.19
C ILE A 114 21.04 -4.55 4.20
N LEU A 115 20.73 -4.14 5.43
CA LEU A 115 21.73 -3.95 6.48
C LEU A 115 22.43 -5.28 6.83
N LEU A 116 21.69 -6.39 6.92
CA LEU A 116 22.21 -7.73 7.20
C LEU A 116 23.06 -8.29 6.04
N MET A 117 22.68 -8.03 4.79
CA MET A 117 23.37 -8.56 3.60
C MET A 117 24.68 -7.82 3.26
N ARG A 118 24.97 -6.68 3.89
CA ARG A 118 26.21 -5.93 3.64
C ARG A 118 27.44 -6.67 4.21
N ARG A 119 28.04 -7.48 3.34
CA ARG A 119 29.16 -8.43 3.55
C ARG A 119 30.41 -7.92 4.29
N ASN A 120 30.65 -6.61 4.35
CA ASN A 120 31.79 -6.00 5.08
C ASN A 120 31.45 -5.61 6.55
N ALA A 121 30.28 -6.02 7.04
CA ALA A 121 29.74 -5.64 8.33
C ALA A 121 29.43 -6.88 9.19
N HIS A 122 30.34 -7.85 9.27
CA HIS A 122 30.30 -8.92 10.28
C HIS A 122 31.35 -8.67 11.38
N ASN A 123 31.43 -7.42 11.84
CA ASN A 123 32.29 -7.01 12.95
C ASN A 123 31.40 -6.72 14.17
N ALA A 124 31.94 -6.76 15.40
CA ALA A 124 31.13 -6.49 16.61
C ALA A 124 30.33 -5.17 16.54
N GLN A 125 30.89 -4.14 15.87
CA GLN A 125 30.25 -2.84 15.70
C GLN A 125 28.95 -2.90 14.87
N SER A 126 28.88 -3.71 13.82
CA SER A 126 27.67 -3.78 13.00
C SER A 126 26.55 -4.54 13.69
N VAL A 127 26.89 -5.56 14.48
CA VAL A 127 25.94 -6.27 15.36
C VAL A 127 25.32 -5.28 16.35
N ILE A 128 26.13 -4.41 16.96
CA ILE A 128 25.64 -3.37 17.87
C ILE A 128 24.68 -2.42 17.15
N VAL A 129 25.05 -1.90 15.97
CA VAL A 129 24.18 -0.98 15.20
C VAL A 129 22.86 -1.62 14.81
N ILE A 130 22.88 -2.89 14.36
CA ILE A 130 21.65 -3.60 13.98
C ILE A 130 20.78 -3.85 15.22
N SER A 131 21.37 -4.31 16.33
CA SER A 131 20.63 -4.56 17.57
C SER A 131 20.01 -3.31 18.18
N ASP A 132 20.72 -2.19 18.19
CA ASP A 132 20.22 -0.89 18.65
C ASP A 132 19.11 -0.36 17.72
N SER A 133 19.29 -0.51 16.40
CA SER A 133 18.26 -0.13 15.43
C SER A 133 17.00 -0.98 15.57
N LEU A 134 17.15 -2.28 15.84
CA LEU A 134 16.02 -3.19 16.06
C LEU A 134 15.30 -2.90 17.37
N ALA A 135 16.05 -2.60 18.45
CA ALA A 135 15.48 -2.19 19.73
C ALA A 135 14.67 -0.88 19.60
N LYS A 136 15.20 0.11 18.86
CA LYS A 136 14.48 1.35 18.56
C LYS A 136 13.26 1.11 17.68
N PHE A 137 13.36 0.18 16.73
CA PHE A 137 12.23 -0.18 15.88
C PHE A 137 11.17 -0.99 16.62
N ALA A 138 11.49 -1.69 17.71
CA ALA A 138 10.54 -2.57 18.41
C ALA A 138 9.22 -1.86 18.74
N THR A 139 9.27 -0.68 19.36
CA THR A 139 8.07 0.11 19.68
C THR A 139 7.29 0.51 18.42
N ALA A 140 7.97 1.04 17.40
CA ALA A 140 7.34 1.44 16.14
C ALA A 140 6.72 0.22 15.43
N GLY A 141 7.43 -0.90 15.40
CA GLY A 141 6.98 -2.18 14.86
C GLY A 141 5.74 -2.71 15.59
N THR A 142 5.69 -2.61 16.91
CA THR A 142 4.49 -2.98 17.68
C THR A 142 3.29 -2.11 17.30
N VAL A 143 3.46 -0.79 17.20
CA VAL A 143 2.39 0.12 16.75
C VAL A 143 1.91 -0.24 15.35
N ILE A 144 2.84 -0.52 14.43
CA ILE A 144 2.52 -0.94 13.05
C ILE A 144 1.73 -2.25 13.04
N VAL A 145 2.14 -3.25 13.83
CA VAL A 145 1.44 -4.54 13.92
C VAL A 145 0.03 -4.36 14.50
N VAL A 146 -0.13 -3.55 15.55
CA VAL A 146 -1.46 -3.25 16.10
C VAL A 146 -2.33 -2.55 15.05
N ALA A 147 -1.79 -1.57 14.33
CA ALA A 147 -2.49 -0.90 13.24
C ALA A 147 -2.91 -1.88 12.12
N LEU A 148 -2.03 -2.82 11.75
CA LEU A 148 -2.33 -3.88 10.79
C LEU A 148 -3.49 -4.76 11.25
N ILE A 149 -3.46 -5.24 12.49
CA ILE A 149 -4.51 -6.12 13.02
C ILE A 149 -5.86 -5.40 13.06
N LEU A 150 -5.89 -4.18 13.60
CA LEU A 150 -7.14 -3.42 13.74
C LEU A 150 -7.73 -3.05 12.38
N SER A 151 -6.90 -2.55 11.45
CA SER A 151 -7.36 -2.22 10.10
C SER A 151 -7.74 -3.45 9.28
N ALA A 152 -7.02 -4.57 9.41
CA ALA A 152 -7.39 -5.82 8.75
C ALA A 152 -8.75 -6.33 9.22
N LEU A 153 -9.02 -6.25 10.52
CA LEU A 153 -10.31 -6.65 11.09
C LEU A 153 -11.45 -5.79 10.53
N VAL A 154 -11.27 -4.46 10.54
CA VAL A 154 -12.27 -3.53 10.00
C VAL A 154 -12.51 -3.80 8.52
N ASN A 155 -11.45 -3.91 7.71
CA ASN A 155 -11.54 -4.24 6.28
C ASN A 155 -12.27 -5.56 6.05
N TYR A 156 -11.92 -6.61 6.80
CA TYR A 156 -12.59 -7.91 6.70
C TYR A 156 -14.07 -7.81 7.02
N LEU A 157 -14.45 -7.13 8.10
CA LEU A 157 -15.85 -6.96 8.49
C LEU A 157 -16.66 -6.23 7.42
N TYR A 158 -16.08 -5.22 6.78
CA TYR A 158 -16.73 -4.53 5.66
C TYR A 158 -16.86 -5.42 4.42
N ILE A 159 -15.80 -6.15 4.05
CA ILE A 159 -15.80 -7.02 2.86
C ILE A 159 -16.74 -8.22 3.05
N ALA A 160 -16.77 -8.81 4.24
CA ALA A 160 -17.59 -9.97 4.56
C ALA A 160 -19.01 -9.60 5.01
N GLU A 161 -19.39 -8.32 5.00
CA GLU A 161 -20.67 -7.81 5.50
C GLU A 161 -20.97 -8.31 6.94
N GLY A 162 -19.94 -8.41 7.78
CA GLY A 162 -20.01 -8.92 9.14
C GLY A 162 -20.11 -10.45 9.28
N ASN A 163 -20.08 -11.20 8.18
CA ASN A 163 -20.14 -12.66 8.21
C ASN A 163 -18.78 -13.27 8.58
N LEU A 164 -18.66 -13.80 9.79
CA LEU A 164 -17.45 -14.48 10.28
C LEU A 164 -17.42 -15.97 9.93
N THR A 165 -18.48 -16.53 9.34
CA THR A 165 -18.56 -17.97 9.03
C THR A 165 -17.40 -18.43 8.14
N PRO A 166 -17.00 -17.70 7.08
CA PRO A 166 -15.85 -18.08 6.26
C PRO A 166 -14.53 -18.06 7.03
N LEU A 167 -14.39 -17.24 8.07
CA LEU A 167 -13.16 -17.19 8.88
C LEU A 167 -12.92 -18.50 9.64
N PHE A 168 -13.98 -19.16 10.09
CA PHE A 168 -13.87 -20.40 10.87
C PHE A 168 -14.06 -21.67 10.03
N ASN A 169 -14.82 -21.58 8.93
CA ASN A 169 -15.24 -22.74 8.15
C ASN A 169 -14.58 -22.87 6.77
N SER A 170 -13.67 -21.95 6.39
CA SER A 170 -12.94 -22.05 5.12
C SER A 170 -11.48 -22.43 5.32
N SER A 171 -10.88 -23.08 4.32
CA SER A 171 -9.45 -23.39 4.29
C SER A 171 -8.59 -22.11 4.39
N TRP A 172 -9.07 -21.00 3.82
CA TRP A 172 -8.43 -19.69 3.92
C TRP A 172 -8.37 -19.21 5.38
N GLY A 173 -9.49 -19.29 6.10
CA GLY A 173 -9.57 -18.88 7.49
C GLY A 173 -8.74 -19.76 8.43
N GLY A 174 -8.67 -21.06 8.14
CA GLY A 174 -7.79 -22.00 8.84
C GLY A 174 -6.30 -21.63 8.72
N ILE A 175 -5.84 -21.19 7.54
CA ILE A 175 -4.46 -20.70 7.36
C ILE A 175 -4.24 -19.37 8.08
N LEU A 176 -5.26 -18.51 8.12
CA LEU A 176 -5.15 -17.19 8.74
C LEU A 176 -5.05 -17.24 10.28
N LEU A 177 -5.69 -18.24 10.91
CA LEU A 177 -5.76 -18.38 12.37
C LEU A 177 -4.70 -19.32 12.97
N ALA A 178 -3.97 -20.07 12.14
CA ALA A 178 -2.93 -21.03 12.56
C ALA A 178 -1.59 -20.35 12.84
#